data_AF-A0A015L5U1-F1
#
_entry.id   AF-A0A015L5U1-F1
#
_cell.length_a   1.000
_cell.length_b   1.000
_cell.length_c   1.000
_cell.angle_alpha   90.00
_cell.angle_beta   90.00
_cell.angle_gamma   90.00
#
_symmetry.space_group_name_H-M   'P 1'
#
loop_
_entity.id
_entity.type
_entity.pdbx_description
1 polymer ?
#
loop_
_entity_poly.entity_id
_entity_poly.type
_entity_poly.pdbx_seq_one_letter_code
_entity_poly.pdbx_strand_id
1 'polypeptide(L)'
;MAMNNSSLSPINHQITYGDIDWIYTKQWINSNPFDMPTSSKLSKIQSNRLKKSTFTYPTGNILQRNYPNLYPLGRIHCTECSIDEDTNAHIGLCPSHRQSITSLLTKFKKNLIDLLRNEGTSNLSFDIESRVNNSNMFKVLPDVLDVARLLDTTDHIRIPREQPWILLLHHLIPRDLAVFFDNYFSKAAERSRFLIQYVTDFISELTTITWSSRSRSFKKWEKSLDITLKKKKNYRKHTGITSARASSSATTSPPNVTHKRRNRYTRYYHNKVLPYYKEKVNFDVSACIRWTTCNFLHSGSWESYRDNLLFNLDNFSPVQSFLDSLRPHIT
;
A
#
# COMPACT_ATOMS: atom_id res chain seq x y z
N MET A 1 -9.58 -8.33 7.33
CA MET A 1 -9.35 -7.05 6.63
C MET A 1 -10.71 -6.38 6.55
N ALA A 2 -10.90 -5.18 7.12
CA ALA A 2 -12.24 -4.57 7.14
C ALA A 2 -12.58 -3.99 5.76
N MET A 3 -13.65 -4.49 5.13
CA MET A 3 -14.08 -4.09 3.77
C MET A 3 -14.63 -2.66 3.66
N ASN A 4 -14.73 -1.91 4.77
CA ASN A 4 -15.25 -0.53 4.79
C ASN A 4 -14.13 0.52 4.99
N ASN A 5 -12.91 0.23 4.53
CA ASN A 5 -11.82 1.19 4.53
C ASN A 5 -11.77 1.89 3.17
N SER A 6 -11.99 3.20 3.13
CA SER A 6 -12.03 3.93 1.85
C SER A 6 -10.67 3.99 1.16
N SER A 7 -9.58 3.68 1.87
CA SER A 7 -8.26 3.50 1.24
C SER A 7 -8.22 2.29 0.31
N LEU A 8 -9.13 1.33 0.45
CA LEU A 8 -9.26 0.17 -0.44
C LEU A 8 -10.15 0.46 -1.67
N SER A 9 -10.71 1.67 -1.79
CA SER A 9 -11.50 2.05 -2.97
C SER A 9 -10.81 1.77 -4.31
N PRO A 10 -9.47 1.91 -4.47
CA PRO A 10 -8.81 1.60 -5.74
C PRO A 10 -8.95 0.15 -6.18
N ILE A 11 -9.20 -0.79 -5.25
CA ILE A 11 -9.31 -2.22 -5.52
C ILE A 11 -10.69 -2.80 -5.17
N ASN A 12 -11.70 -1.96 -4.92
CA ASN A 12 -13.01 -2.42 -4.49
C ASN A 12 -13.64 -3.41 -5.48
N HIS A 13 -13.40 -3.19 -6.78
CA HIS A 13 -13.83 -4.09 -7.82
C HIS A 13 -13.15 -5.46 -7.71
N GLN A 14 -11.83 -5.52 -7.55
CA GLN A 14 -11.08 -6.77 -7.40
C GLN A 14 -11.53 -7.56 -6.18
N ILE A 15 -11.84 -6.87 -5.09
CA ILE A 15 -12.39 -7.49 -3.88
C ILE A 15 -13.78 -8.10 -4.18
N THR A 16 -14.67 -7.32 -4.81
CA THR A 16 -16.06 -7.71 -5.08
C THR A 16 -16.15 -8.93 -6.00
N TYR A 17 -15.26 -9.02 -7.00
CA TYR A 17 -15.31 -10.07 -8.01
C TYR A 17 -14.35 -11.24 -7.76
N GLY A 18 -13.65 -11.26 -6.62
CA GLY A 18 -12.80 -12.38 -6.24
C GLY A 18 -11.49 -12.48 -7.02
N ASP A 19 -10.96 -11.36 -7.51
CA ASP A 19 -9.72 -11.30 -8.29
C ASP A 19 -8.46 -11.44 -7.41
N ILE A 20 -8.62 -11.42 -6.08
CA ILE A 20 -7.54 -11.57 -5.09
C ILE A 20 -7.65 -12.94 -4.43
N ASP A 21 -6.55 -13.69 -4.45
CA ASP A 21 -6.43 -14.92 -3.68
C ASP A 21 -6.09 -14.59 -2.22
N TRP A 22 -7.11 -14.57 -1.36
CA TRP A 22 -6.94 -14.23 0.05
C TRP A 22 -6.16 -15.28 0.85
N ILE A 23 -6.18 -16.55 0.42
CA ILE A 23 -5.46 -17.62 1.11
C ILE A 23 -3.96 -17.40 0.91
N TYR A 24 -3.51 -17.24 -0.35
CA TYR A 24 -2.12 -16.94 -0.64
C TYR A 24 -1.70 -15.56 -0.18
N THR A 25 -2.58 -14.56 -0.23
CA THR A 25 -2.30 -13.24 0.33
C THR A 25 -2.02 -13.33 1.84
N LYS A 26 -2.81 -14.10 2.59
CA LYS A 26 -2.57 -14.33 4.02
C LYS A 26 -1.25 -15.06 4.24
N GLN A 27 -0.97 -16.12 3.48
CA GLN A 27 0.30 -16.85 3.59
C GLN A 27 1.49 -15.93 3.27
N TRP A 28 1.39 -15.11 2.23
CA TRP A 28 2.40 -14.15 1.82
C TRP A 28 2.66 -13.07 2.86
N ILE A 29 1.62 -12.44 3.40
CA ILE A 29 1.77 -11.40 4.42
C ILE A 29 2.50 -11.98 5.64
N ASN A 30 2.15 -13.19 6.04
CA ASN A 30 2.70 -13.86 7.23
C ASN A 30 4.02 -14.61 6.97
N SER A 31 4.49 -14.72 5.72
CA SER A 31 5.71 -15.46 5.42
C SER A 31 6.91 -14.81 6.12
N ASN A 32 7.68 -15.63 6.83
CA ASN A 32 8.88 -15.18 7.53
C ASN A 32 10.10 -15.54 6.66
N PRO A 33 10.84 -14.55 6.13
CA PRO A 33 12.06 -14.81 5.36
C PRO A 33 13.28 -15.08 6.27
N PHE A 34 13.10 -15.14 7.59
CA PHE A 34 14.16 -15.38 8.57
C PHE A 34 13.91 -16.66 9.33
N ASP A 35 14.98 -17.31 9.79
CA ASP A 35 14.90 -18.52 10.62
C ASP A 35 14.35 -18.25 12.03
N MET A 36 14.41 -16.98 12.48
CA MET A 36 13.95 -16.57 13.80
C MET A 36 12.44 -16.29 13.80
N PRO A 37 11.65 -16.89 14.71
CA PRO A 37 10.18 -16.79 14.71
C PRO A 37 9.67 -15.37 14.97
N THR A 38 10.43 -14.56 15.71
CA THR A 38 10.11 -13.16 15.98
C THR A 38 11.36 -12.30 15.87
N SER A 39 11.27 -11.22 15.09
CA SER A 39 12.32 -10.20 15.06
C SER A 39 11.74 -8.82 14.76
N SER A 40 12.44 -7.77 15.18
CA SER A 40 12.12 -6.39 14.80
C SER A 40 12.15 -6.20 13.28
N LYS A 41 13.04 -6.95 12.59
CA LYS A 41 13.12 -7.00 11.12
C LYS A 41 11.85 -7.59 10.52
N LEU A 42 11.37 -8.73 11.03
CA LEU A 42 10.14 -9.37 10.58
C LEU A 42 8.93 -8.44 10.76
N SER A 43 8.82 -7.80 11.92
CA SER A 43 7.74 -6.84 12.21
C SER A 43 7.73 -5.67 11.22
N LYS A 44 8.91 -5.17 10.82
CA LYS A 44 9.03 -4.12 9.79
C LYS A 44 8.57 -4.61 8.42
N ILE A 45 8.95 -5.82 8.02
CA ILE A 45 8.54 -6.42 6.74
C ILE A 45 7.02 -6.59 6.72
N GLN A 46 6.43 -7.20 7.74
CA GLN A 46 4.98 -7.42 7.82
C GLN A 46 4.22 -6.08 7.84
N SER A 47 4.70 -5.09 8.60
CA SER A 47 4.12 -3.74 8.60
C SER A 47 4.18 -3.08 7.22
N ASN A 48 5.29 -3.25 6.49
CA ASN A 48 5.46 -2.75 5.12
C ASN A 48 4.43 -3.39 4.18
N ARG A 49 4.33 -4.72 4.18
CA ARG A 49 3.34 -5.48 3.39
C ARG A 49 1.92 -5.01 3.70
N LEU A 50 1.56 -4.92 4.99
CA LEU A 50 0.23 -4.49 5.42
C LEU A 50 -0.11 -3.09 4.94
N LYS A 51 0.80 -2.12 5.11
CA LYS A 51 0.53 -0.74 4.70
C LYS A 51 0.36 -0.60 3.19
N LYS A 52 1.10 -1.38 2.38
CA LYS A 52 0.91 -1.41 0.92
C LYS A 52 -0.43 -2.06 0.53
N SER A 53 -0.80 -3.16 1.18
CA SER A 53 -2.10 -3.84 0.96
C SER A 53 -3.31 -3.01 1.39
N THR A 54 -3.08 -2.01 2.24
CA THR A 54 -4.11 -1.09 2.73
C THR A 54 -3.98 0.31 2.13
N PHE A 55 -3.11 0.54 1.14
CA PHE A 55 -2.94 1.84 0.48
C PHE A 55 -2.64 2.99 1.46
N THR A 56 -1.94 2.68 2.56
CA THR A 56 -1.55 3.64 3.61
C THR A 56 -0.07 4.05 3.53
N TYR A 57 0.60 3.69 2.44
CA TYR A 57 2.00 4.04 2.19
C TYR A 57 2.17 5.54 2.00
N PRO A 58 3.31 6.15 2.43
CA PRO A 58 3.46 7.60 2.47
C PRO A 58 3.69 8.20 1.08
N THR A 59 2.60 8.42 0.35
CA THR A 59 2.52 9.15 -0.92
C THR A 59 2.25 10.63 -0.68
N GLY A 60 2.42 11.47 -1.70
CA GLY A 60 2.30 12.93 -1.64
C GLY A 60 0.96 13.36 -1.06
N ASN A 61 -0.15 12.82 -1.56
CA ASN A 61 -1.48 13.12 -1.02
C ASN A 61 -1.63 12.78 0.48
N ILE A 62 -1.06 11.66 0.93
CA ILE A 62 -1.08 11.24 2.35
C ILE A 62 -0.16 12.11 3.20
N LEU A 63 1.02 12.46 2.68
CA LEU A 63 1.99 13.29 3.37
C LEU A 63 1.48 14.73 3.53
N GLN A 64 0.91 15.30 2.48
CA GLN A 64 0.25 16.60 2.54
C GLN A 64 -0.88 16.62 3.55
N ARG A 65 -1.75 15.60 3.56
CA ARG A 65 -2.82 15.47 4.55
C ARG A 65 -2.28 15.42 5.99
N ASN A 66 -1.19 14.68 6.21
CA ASN A 66 -0.63 14.48 7.55
C ASN A 66 0.25 15.66 8.02
N TYR A 67 0.74 16.49 7.08
CA TYR A 67 1.62 17.62 7.35
C TYR A 67 1.22 18.87 6.52
N PRO A 68 -0.01 19.37 6.65
CA PRO A 68 -0.58 20.37 5.74
C PRO A 68 0.19 21.68 5.65
N ASN A 69 0.94 22.06 6.70
CA ASN A 69 1.72 23.30 6.69
C ASN A 69 3.19 23.09 6.25
N LEU A 70 3.61 21.84 6.02
CA LEU A 70 4.96 21.53 5.52
C LEU A 70 5.00 21.33 4.01
N TYR A 71 3.90 20.89 3.42
CA TYR A 71 3.81 20.65 1.98
C TYR A 71 3.10 21.82 1.28
N PRO A 72 3.40 22.07 -0.01
CA PRO A 72 2.73 23.11 -0.78
C PRO A 72 1.22 22.87 -0.83
N LEU A 73 0.45 23.94 -1.02
CA LEU A 73 -0.99 23.84 -1.26
C LEU A 73 -1.27 23.29 -2.67
N GLY A 74 -2.39 22.60 -2.86
CA GLY A 74 -2.78 21.99 -4.15
C GLY A 74 -2.31 20.54 -4.30
N ARG A 75 -2.68 19.87 -5.40
CA ARG A 75 -2.32 18.45 -5.60
C ARG A 75 -0.82 18.29 -5.77
N ILE A 76 -0.22 17.33 -5.08
CA ILE A 76 1.18 16.96 -5.27
C ILE A 76 1.24 15.95 -6.41
N HIS A 77 1.81 16.35 -7.54
CA HIS A 77 1.99 15.46 -8.68
C HIS A 77 3.13 14.47 -8.45
N CYS A 78 3.04 13.31 -9.10
CA CYS A 78 4.08 12.30 -9.11
C CYS A 78 5.38 12.89 -9.65
N THR A 79 6.47 12.76 -8.90
CA THR A 79 7.76 13.38 -9.26
C THR A 79 8.52 12.63 -10.35
N GLU A 80 7.95 11.54 -10.89
CA GLU A 80 8.55 10.80 -12.00
C GLU A 80 7.84 11.02 -13.32
N CYS A 81 6.51 11.19 -13.34
CA CYS A 81 5.76 11.49 -14.55
C CYS A 81 5.32 12.95 -14.65
N SER A 82 5.19 13.65 -13.52
CA SER A 82 4.68 15.02 -13.41
C SER A 82 3.29 15.26 -14.00
N ILE A 83 2.53 14.18 -14.28
CA ILE A 83 1.21 14.24 -14.91
C ILE A 83 0.11 14.05 -13.87
N ASP A 84 0.12 12.93 -13.14
CA ASP A 84 -0.96 12.55 -12.23
C ASP A 84 -0.61 12.86 -10.76
N GLU A 85 -1.63 12.90 -9.90
CA GLU A 85 -1.43 13.04 -8.45
C GLU A 85 -0.69 11.82 -7.87
N ASP A 86 0.28 12.10 -6.99
CA ASP A 86 1.07 11.10 -6.30
C ASP A 86 0.28 10.40 -5.20
N THR A 87 -0.38 9.30 -5.59
CA THR A 87 -1.22 8.45 -4.73
C THR A 87 -0.75 7.00 -4.76
N ASN A 88 -1.22 6.18 -3.81
CA ASN A 88 -0.87 4.75 -3.81
C ASN A 88 -1.39 4.03 -5.07
N ALA A 89 -2.57 4.40 -5.58
CA ALA A 89 -3.12 3.79 -6.79
C ALA A 89 -2.33 4.16 -8.06
N HIS A 90 -1.73 5.36 -8.09
CA HIS A 90 -0.96 5.83 -9.24
C HIS A 90 0.34 5.04 -9.48
N ILE A 91 0.97 4.46 -8.45
CA ILE A 91 2.31 3.85 -8.56
C ILE A 91 2.39 2.82 -9.69
N GLY A 92 1.38 1.95 -9.82
CA GLY A 92 1.31 0.93 -10.88
C GLY A 92 0.84 1.47 -12.23
N LEU A 93 0.30 2.68 -12.28
CA LEU A 93 -0.20 3.33 -13.50
C LEU A 93 0.77 4.36 -14.06
N CYS A 94 1.84 4.69 -13.32
CA CYS A 94 2.81 5.71 -13.71
C CYS A 94 3.45 5.38 -15.07
N PRO A 95 3.34 6.26 -16.08
CA PRO A 95 3.87 5.98 -17.42
C PRO A 95 5.39 5.86 -17.42
N SER A 96 6.08 6.54 -16.48
CA SER A 96 7.53 6.50 -16.34
C SER A 96 8.08 5.11 -16.00
N HIS A 97 7.24 4.18 -15.53
CA HIS A 97 7.65 2.80 -15.22
C HIS A 97 7.25 1.79 -16.29
N ARG A 98 6.46 2.19 -17.30
CA ARG A 98 5.78 1.27 -18.23
C ARG A 98 6.75 0.33 -18.94
N GLN A 99 7.84 0.85 -19.51
CA GLN A 99 8.81 0.04 -20.23
C GLN A 99 9.53 -0.97 -19.30
N SER A 100 9.93 -0.53 -18.11
CA SER A 100 10.59 -1.41 -17.13
C SER A 100 9.65 -2.50 -16.64
N ILE A 101 8.37 -2.18 -16.43
CA ILE A 101 7.34 -3.15 -16.07
C ILE A 101 7.15 -4.17 -17.19
N THR A 102 7.02 -3.75 -18.45
CA THR A 102 6.87 -4.67 -19.59
C THR A 102 8.03 -5.68 -19.67
N SER A 103 9.27 -5.22 -19.52
CA SER A 103 10.45 -6.09 -19.51
C SER A 103 10.42 -7.06 -18.32
N LEU A 104 10.04 -6.58 -17.14
CA LEU A 104 9.91 -7.37 -15.92
C LEU A 104 8.83 -8.45 -16.06
N LEU A 105 7.62 -8.10 -16.55
CA LEU A 105 6.54 -9.08 -16.79
C LEU A 105 6.99 -10.15 -17.78
N THR A 106 7.70 -9.77 -18.84
CA THR A 106 8.23 -10.72 -19.83
C THR A 106 9.23 -11.70 -19.20
N LYS A 107 10.14 -11.20 -18.34
CA LYS A 107 11.07 -12.02 -17.57
C LYS A 107 10.34 -13.00 -16.66
N PHE A 108 9.43 -12.50 -15.81
CA PHE A 108 8.72 -13.33 -14.85
C PHE A 108 7.73 -14.32 -15.52
N LYS A 109 7.23 -14.00 -16.71
CA LYS A 109 6.48 -14.95 -17.54
C LYS A 109 7.34 -16.17 -17.91
N LYS A 110 8.56 -15.94 -18.41
CA LYS A 110 9.51 -17.02 -18.75
C LYS A 110 9.87 -17.84 -17.51
N ASN A 111 10.22 -17.16 -16.42
CA ASN A 111 10.55 -17.82 -15.15
C ASN A 111 9.40 -18.70 -14.65
N LEU A 112 8.14 -18.27 -14.82
CA LEU A 112 7.00 -19.09 -14.42
C LEU A 112 6.86 -20.33 -15.31
N ILE A 113 6.99 -20.18 -16.64
CA ILE A 113 6.93 -21.32 -17.57
C ILE A 113 8.00 -22.35 -17.21
N ASP A 114 9.24 -21.90 -16.99
CA ASP A 114 10.36 -22.78 -16.63
C ASP A 114 10.13 -23.47 -15.28
N LEU A 115 9.65 -22.72 -14.28
CA LEU A 115 9.30 -23.26 -12.98
C LEU A 115 8.23 -24.35 -13.07
N LEU A 116 7.15 -24.09 -13.82
CA LEU A 116 6.05 -25.04 -13.97
C LEU A 116 6.46 -26.30 -14.74
N ARG A 117 7.37 -26.17 -15.73
CA ARG A 117 7.91 -27.31 -16.48
C ARG A 117 8.84 -28.18 -15.66
N ASN A 118 9.71 -27.56 -14.87
CA ASN A 118 10.77 -28.28 -14.15
C ASN A 118 10.26 -28.89 -12.83
N GLU A 119 9.38 -28.18 -12.13
CA GLU A 119 8.96 -28.53 -10.77
C GLU A 119 7.48 -28.95 -10.68
N GLY A 120 6.72 -28.79 -11.77
CA GLY A 120 5.30 -29.17 -11.82
C GLY A 120 5.12 -30.65 -11.56
N THR A 121 4.20 -30.98 -10.66
CA THR A 121 3.89 -32.37 -10.26
C THR A 121 2.59 -32.89 -10.86
N SER A 122 1.90 -32.08 -11.65
CA SER A 122 0.71 -32.49 -12.39
C SER A 122 1.06 -33.23 -13.67
N ASN A 123 0.27 -34.23 -14.04
CA ASN A 123 0.40 -34.94 -15.34
C ASN A 123 0.01 -34.06 -16.55
N LEU A 124 -0.55 -32.88 -16.32
CA LEU A 124 -0.99 -31.92 -17.33
C LEU A 124 0.10 -30.86 -17.50
N SER A 125 1.02 -31.03 -18.45
CA SER A 125 2.09 -30.05 -18.72
C SER A 125 2.06 -29.45 -20.12
N PHE A 126 1.30 -30.05 -21.04
CA PHE A 126 1.28 -29.67 -22.46
C PHE A 126 0.69 -28.28 -22.72
N ASP A 127 -0.19 -27.79 -21.84
CA ASP A 127 -0.90 -26.52 -22.00
C ASP A 127 -0.26 -25.34 -21.25
N ILE A 128 0.81 -25.58 -20.46
CA ILE A 128 1.47 -24.57 -19.62
C ILE A 128 1.78 -23.30 -20.41
N GLU A 129 2.48 -23.44 -21.55
CA GLU A 129 2.93 -22.30 -22.33
C GLU A 129 1.76 -21.53 -22.92
N SER A 130 0.75 -22.22 -23.46
CA SER A 130 -0.46 -21.60 -24.01
C SER A 130 -1.22 -20.82 -22.93
N ARG A 131 -1.47 -21.43 -21.76
CA ARG A 131 -2.20 -20.77 -20.67
C ARG A 131 -1.45 -19.55 -20.13
N VAL A 132 -0.15 -19.67 -19.89
CA VAL A 132 0.66 -18.58 -19.37
C VAL A 132 0.74 -17.43 -20.38
N ASN A 133 0.91 -17.72 -21.68
CA ASN A 133 0.93 -16.70 -22.72
C ASN A 133 -0.42 -15.98 -22.91
N ASN A 134 -1.53 -16.70 -22.69
CA ASN A 134 -2.87 -16.13 -22.83
C ASN A 134 -3.30 -15.28 -21.61
N SER A 135 -2.71 -15.50 -20.43
CA SER A 135 -3.05 -14.76 -19.21
C SER A 135 -2.72 -13.27 -19.28
N ASN A 136 -3.61 -12.46 -18.69
CA ASN A 136 -3.40 -11.02 -18.51
C ASN A 136 -2.39 -10.69 -17.41
N MET A 137 -1.99 -11.68 -16.59
CA MET A 137 -0.96 -11.53 -15.55
C MET A 137 0.36 -10.97 -16.05
N PHE A 138 0.72 -11.27 -17.29
CA PHE A 138 2.01 -10.90 -17.86
C PHE A 138 1.89 -9.92 -19.04
N LYS A 139 0.74 -9.26 -19.18
CA LYS A 139 0.46 -8.31 -20.27
C LYS A 139 0.30 -6.90 -19.73
N VAL A 140 1.01 -5.96 -20.36
CA VAL A 140 0.75 -4.53 -20.20
C VAL A 140 -0.23 -4.13 -21.29
N LEU A 141 -1.37 -3.55 -20.90
CA LEU A 141 -2.39 -3.04 -21.83
C LEU A 141 -2.40 -1.51 -21.75
N PRO A 142 -1.66 -0.79 -22.63
CA PRO A 142 -1.49 0.66 -22.54
C PRO A 142 -2.81 1.42 -22.50
N ASP A 143 -3.75 1.08 -23.39
CA ASP A 143 -5.04 1.77 -23.49
C ASP A 143 -5.85 1.65 -22.18
N VAL A 144 -5.85 0.46 -21.58
CA VAL A 144 -6.51 0.22 -20.28
C VAL A 144 -5.86 1.04 -19.17
N LEU A 145 -4.52 1.10 -19.16
CA LEU A 145 -3.78 1.88 -18.18
C LEU A 145 -3.99 3.39 -18.36
N ASP A 146 -4.07 3.87 -19.59
CA ASP A 146 -4.28 5.30 -19.87
C ASP A 146 -5.73 5.71 -19.55
N VAL A 147 -6.73 4.87 -19.87
CA VAL A 147 -8.12 5.08 -19.43
C VAL A 147 -8.24 5.12 -17.91
N ALA A 148 -7.56 4.21 -17.19
CA ALA A 148 -7.57 4.19 -15.72
C ALA A 148 -6.98 5.47 -15.08
N ARG A 149 -6.16 6.22 -15.82
CA ARG A 149 -5.58 7.50 -15.38
C ARG A 149 -6.48 8.70 -15.68
N LEU A 150 -7.25 8.64 -16.75
CA LEU A 150 -8.08 9.74 -17.27
C LEU A 150 -9.40 9.98 -16.50
N LEU A 151 -9.69 9.25 -15.42
CA LEU A 151 -10.94 9.40 -14.67
C LEU A 151 -11.04 10.79 -14.00
N ASP A 152 -11.70 11.68 -14.72
CA ASP A 152 -12.00 13.07 -14.39
C ASP A 152 -13.48 13.12 -13.99
N THR A 153 -13.79 13.25 -12.69
CA THR A 153 -14.84 14.15 -12.16
C THR A 153 -15.22 13.87 -10.71
N THR A 154 -15.23 12.62 -10.22
CA THR A 154 -15.53 12.34 -8.79
C THR A 154 -14.96 11.04 -8.24
N ASP A 155 -14.42 10.17 -9.09
CA ASP A 155 -13.98 8.83 -8.71
C ASP A 155 -12.48 8.79 -8.39
N HIS A 156 -12.13 8.10 -7.32
CA HIS A 156 -10.73 7.78 -7.02
C HIS A 156 -10.14 6.91 -8.14
N ILE A 157 -8.84 7.05 -8.41
CA ILE A 157 -8.10 6.18 -9.34
C ILE A 157 -8.41 4.71 -9.00
N ARG A 158 -8.92 3.98 -10.00
CA ARG A 158 -9.22 2.55 -9.89
C ARG A 158 -8.12 1.75 -10.56
N ILE A 159 -7.73 0.65 -9.93
CA ILE A 159 -6.83 -0.32 -10.56
C ILE A 159 -7.66 -1.12 -11.56
N PRO A 160 -7.24 -1.25 -12.83
CA PRO A 160 -7.97 -2.06 -13.81
C PRO A 160 -7.78 -3.55 -13.53
N ARG A 161 -8.83 -4.35 -13.75
CA ARG A 161 -8.81 -5.80 -13.49
C ARG A 161 -7.96 -6.54 -14.50
N GLU A 162 -7.94 -6.03 -15.72
CA GLU A 162 -7.21 -6.55 -16.86
C GLU A 162 -5.68 -6.43 -16.66
N GLN A 163 -5.24 -5.79 -15.57
CA GLN A 163 -3.84 -5.64 -15.17
C GLN A 163 -3.59 -6.24 -13.77
N PRO A 164 -3.80 -7.56 -13.59
CA PRO A 164 -3.77 -8.18 -12.25
C PRO A 164 -2.39 -8.10 -11.59
N TRP A 165 -1.30 -7.96 -12.36
CA TRP A 165 0.04 -7.75 -11.81
C TRP A 165 0.17 -6.50 -10.92
N ILE A 166 -0.70 -5.50 -11.06
CA ILE A 166 -0.70 -4.32 -10.19
C ILE A 166 -1.02 -4.72 -8.74
N LEU A 167 -1.80 -5.76 -8.51
CA LEU A 167 -2.09 -6.24 -7.15
C LEU A 167 -0.81 -6.68 -6.41
N LEU A 168 0.20 -7.19 -7.13
CA LEU A 168 1.50 -7.55 -6.53
C LEU A 168 2.25 -6.32 -5.98
N LEU A 169 2.11 -5.14 -6.60
CA LEU A 169 2.66 -3.89 -6.04
C LEU A 169 2.09 -3.59 -4.65
N HIS A 170 0.84 -4.00 -4.44
CA HIS A 170 0.10 -3.83 -3.20
C HIS A 170 0.21 -5.05 -2.27
N HIS A 171 1.12 -6.00 -2.54
CA HIS A 171 1.28 -7.23 -1.75
C HIS A 171 0.00 -8.08 -1.65
N LEU A 172 -0.85 -8.00 -2.69
CA LEU A 172 -2.03 -8.83 -2.85
C LEU A 172 -1.76 -9.86 -3.95
N ILE A 173 -2.06 -11.12 -3.71
CA ILE A 173 -1.81 -12.19 -4.67
C ILE A 173 -2.98 -12.24 -5.66
N PRO A 174 -2.76 -12.00 -6.96
CA PRO A 174 -3.82 -12.09 -7.96
C PRO A 174 -4.27 -13.54 -8.15
N ARG A 175 -5.58 -13.76 -8.32
CA ARG A 175 -6.12 -15.09 -8.63
C ARG A 175 -5.56 -15.61 -9.96
N ASP A 176 -5.36 -14.75 -10.95
CA ASP A 176 -4.70 -15.05 -12.23
C ASP A 176 -3.32 -15.72 -12.07
N LEU A 177 -2.58 -15.36 -11.01
CA LEU A 177 -1.30 -16.01 -10.71
C LEU A 177 -1.50 -17.31 -9.92
N ALA A 178 -2.34 -17.28 -8.89
CA ALA A 178 -2.57 -18.41 -7.99
C ALA A 178 -3.06 -19.67 -8.72
N VAL A 179 -3.91 -19.51 -9.74
CA VAL A 179 -4.48 -20.62 -10.51
C VAL A 179 -3.42 -21.47 -11.20
N PHE A 180 -2.28 -20.89 -11.63
CA PHE A 180 -1.17 -21.68 -12.16
C PHE A 180 -0.60 -22.64 -11.13
N PHE A 181 -0.40 -22.16 -9.91
CA PHE A 181 0.12 -23.00 -8.84
C PHE A 181 -0.90 -24.07 -8.41
N ASP A 182 -2.19 -23.71 -8.36
CA ASP A 182 -3.27 -24.65 -8.06
C ASP A 182 -3.37 -25.79 -9.08
N ASN A 183 -3.20 -25.48 -10.38
CA ASN A 183 -3.38 -26.45 -11.45
C ASN A 183 -2.17 -27.38 -11.65
N TYR A 184 -0.95 -26.87 -11.45
CA TYR A 184 0.28 -27.58 -11.84
C TYR A 184 1.06 -28.18 -10.67
N PHE A 185 0.69 -27.88 -9.42
CA PHE A 185 1.27 -28.51 -8.24
C PHE A 185 0.21 -29.27 -7.44
N SER A 186 0.38 -30.59 -7.33
CA SER A 186 -0.54 -31.48 -6.61
C SER A 186 -0.41 -31.32 -5.09
N LYS A 187 0.82 -31.17 -4.57
CA LYS A 187 1.07 -31.10 -3.13
C LYS A 187 0.96 -29.66 -2.63
N ALA A 188 0.10 -29.43 -1.63
CA ALA A 188 -0.13 -28.11 -1.06
C ALA A 188 1.15 -27.44 -0.50
N ALA A 189 2.03 -28.21 0.16
CA ALA A 189 3.27 -27.68 0.74
C ALA A 189 4.25 -27.16 -0.34
N GLU A 190 4.44 -27.93 -1.42
CA GLU A 190 5.28 -27.54 -2.56
C GLU A 190 4.67 -26.32 -3.28
N ARG A 191 3.35 -26.37 -3.51
CA ARG A 191 2.59 -25.27 -4.12
C ARG A 191 2.82 -23.94 -3.39
N SER A 192 2.62 -23.93 -2.06
CA SER A 192 2.86 -22.74 -1.24
C SER A 192 4.33 -22.31 -1.27
N ARG A 193 5.27 -23.25 -1.17
CA ARG A 193 6.71 -22.94 -1.20
C ARG A 193 7.11 -22.24 -2.50
N PHE A 194 6.76 -22.82 -3.65
CA PHE A 194 7.11 -22.27 -4.95
C PHE A 194 6.40 -20.94 -5.25
N LEU A 195 5.11 -20.83 -4.88
CA LEU A 195 4.38 -19.57 -5.05
C LEU A 195 5.02 -18.45 -4.23
N ILE A 196 5.32 -18.70 -2.96
CA ILE A 196 5.90 -17.69 -2.07
C ILE A 196 7.29 -17.28 -2.55
N GLN A 197 8.12 -18.23 -2.99
CA GLN A 197 9.43 -17.93 -3.56
C GLN A 197 9.29 -17.05 -4.81
N TYR A 198 8.48 -17.48 -5.78
CA TYR A 198 8.25 -16.75 -7.02
C TYR A 198 7.73 -15.33 -6.79
N VAL A 199 6.75 -15.17 -5.90
CA VAL A 199 6.18 -13.87 -5.52
C VAL A 199 7.21 -13.00 -4.79
N THR A 200 8.09 -13.59 -3.98
CA THR A 200 9.16 -12.85 -3.28
C THR A 200 10.06 -12.15 -4.30
N ASP A 201 10.54 -12.91 -5.28
CA ASP A 201 11.46 -12.42 -6.30
C ASP A 201 10.77 -11.38 -7.19
N PHE A 202 9.53 -11.66 -7.61
CA PHE A 202 8.73 -10.75 -8.42
C PHE A 202 8.47 -9.42 -7.70
N ILE A 203 7.90 -9.45 -6.49
CA ILE A 203 7.58 -8.23 -5.75
C ILE A 203 8.84 -7.42 -5.42
N SER A 204 9.98 -8.08 -5.17
CA SER A 204 11.26 -7.40 -4.91
C SER A 204 11.72 -6.56 -6.10
N GLU A 205 11.79 -7.16 -7.29
CA GLU A 205 12.19 -6.46 -8.51
C GLU A 205 11.16 -5.41 -8.93
N LEU A 206 9.86 -5.75 -8.85
CA LEU A 206 8.76 -4.85 -9.15
C LEU A 206 8.78 -3.61 -8.23
N THR A 207 9.02 -3.80 -6.93
CA THR A 207 9.19 -2.70 -5.96
C THR A 207 10.41 -1.83 -6.29
N THR A 208 11.48 -2.44 -6.79
CA THR A 208 12.72 -1.73 -7.13
C THR A 208 12.53 -0.76 -8.30
N ILE A 209 11.85 -1.21 -9.36
CA ILE A 209 11.60 -0.38 -10.55
C ILE A 209 10.50 0.66 -10.33
N THR A 210 9.56 0.41 -9.39
CA THR A 210 8.45 1.33 -9.10
C THR A 210 8.69 2.14 -7.82
N TRP A 211 8.30 1.61 -6.66
CA TRP A 211 8.27 2.32 -5.38
C TRP A 211 9.63 2.87 -4.95
N SER A 212 10.71 2.10 -5.16
CA SER A 212 12.06 2.56 -4.81
C SER A 212 12.54 3.68 -5.72
N SER A 213 12.19 3.64 -7.02
CA SER A 213 12.43 4.74 -7.95
C SER A 213 11.65 5.99 -7.54
N ARG A 214 10.33 5.87 -7.37
CA ARG A 214 9.43 6.93 -6.89
C ARG A 214 9.91 7.54 -5.58
N SER A 215 10.27 6.72 -4.60
CA SER A 215 10.74 7.18 -3.30
C SER A 215 12.04 7.98 -3.37
N ARG A 216 12.96 7.61 -4.28
CA ARG A 216 14.19 8.38 -4.51
C ARG A 216 13.89 9.71 -5.17
N SER A 217 13.06 9.72 -6.21
CA SER A 217 12.61 10.94 -6.89
C SER A 217 11.90 11.89 -5.92
N PHE A 218 10.94 11.38 -5.16
CA PHE A 218 10.17 12.16 -4.19
C PHE A 218 11.04 12.74 -3.07
N LYS A 219 12.03 11.98 -2.56
CA LYS A 219 12.99 12.50 -1.58
C LYS A 219 13.84 13.65 -2.14
N LYS A 220 14.21 13.62 -3.42
CA LYS A 220 14.93 14.74 -4.06
C LYS A 220 14.04 15.97 -4.16
N TRP A 221 12.79 15.78 -4.57
CA TRP A 221 11.79 16.84 -4.59
C TRP A 221 11.54 17.45 -3.20
N GLU A 222 11.38 16.64 -2.15
CA GLU A 222 11.25 17.15 -0.78
C GLU A 222 12.46 17.99 -0.35
N LYS A 223 13.67 17.55 -0.69
CA LYS A 223 14.89 18.32 -0.41
C LYS A 223 14.92 19.66 -1.14
N SER A 224 14.41 19.73 -2.37
CA SER A 224 14.32 20.98 -3.13
C SER A 224 13.37 22.00 -2.48
N LEU A 225 12.43 21.54 -1.65
CA LEU A 225 11.51 22.37 -0.86
C LEU A 225 11.98 22.59 0.58
N ASP A 226 13.22 22.19 0.91
CA ASP A 226 13.76 22.17 2.27
C ASP A 226 12.86 21.40 3.28
N ILE A 227 12.15 20.36 2.81
CA ILE A 227 11.34 19.49 3.65
C ILE A 227 12.23 18.35 4.16
N THR A 228 12.60 18.41 5.44
CA THR A 228 13.48 17.41 6.07
C THR A 228 12.73 16.50 7.03
N LEU A 229 13.31 15.34 7.35
CA LEU A 229 12.80 14.46 8.39
C LEU A 229 12.69 15.17 9.76
N LYS A 230 13.65 16.07 10.06
CA LYS A 230 13.63 16.89 11.28
C LYS A 230 12.40 17.80 11.31
N LYS A 231 12.07 18.47 10.20
CA LYS A 231 10.86 19.29 10.10
C LYS A 231 9.58 18.46 10.32
N LYS A 232 9.49 17.26 9.73
CA LYS A 232 8.35 16.34 9.97
C LYS A 232 8.24 15.88 11.42
N LYS A 233 9.37 15.55 12.07
CA LYS A 233 9.40 15.18 13.50
C LYS A 233 8.97 16.35 14.39
N ASN A 234 9.49 17.55 14.14
CA ASN A 234 9.16 18.75 14.90
C ASN A 234 7.70 19.17 14.70
N TYR A 235 7.18 19.05 13.48
CA TYR A 235 5.78 19.35 13.18
C TYR A 235 4.84 18.58 14.11
N ARG A 236 5.07 17.26 14.29
CA ARG A 236 4.27 16.42 15.19
C ARG A 236 4.37 16.88 16.65
N LYS A 237 5.56 17.24 17.11
CA LYS A 237 5.76 17.73 18.49
C LYS A 237 4.95 19.00 18.75
N HIS A 238 5.02 19.99 17.85
CA HIS A 238 4.35 21.27 18.05
C HIS A 238 2.84 21.22 17.79
N THR A 239 2.37 20.42 16.84
CA THR A 239 0.92 20.25 16.60
C THR A 239 0.24 19.41 17.68
N GLY A 240 0.91 18.40 18.24
CA GLY A 240 0.41 17.64 19.39
C GLY A 240 0.24 18.48 20.65
N ILE A 241 1.18 19.39 20.93
CA ILE A 241 1.11 20.31 22.07
C ILE A 241 -0.04 21.33 21.91
N THR A 242 -0.31 21.79 20.69
CA THR A 242 -1.38 22.78 20.44
C THR A 242 -2.77 22.16 20.65
N SER A 243 -2.96 20.87 20.32
CA SER A 243 -4.21 20.14 20.58
C SER A 243 -4.43 19.85 22.08
N ALA A 244 -3.35 19.59 22.83
CA ALA A 244 -3.42 19.37 24.29
C ALA A 244 -3.72 20.68 25.05
N ARG A 245 -3.16 21.81 24.61
CA ARG A 245 -3.38 23.12 25.26
C ARG A 245 -4.76 23.73 24.97
N ALA A 246 -5.38 23.35 23.86
CA ALA A 246 -6.77 23.70 23.55
C ALA A 246 -7.79 22.88 24.37
N SER A 247 -7.39 21.73 24.93
CA SER A 247 -8.27 20.85 25.72
C SER A 247 -8.23 21.14 27.23
N SER A 248 -7.28 21.96 27.70
CA SER A 248 -7.09 22.31 29.11
C SER A 248 -7.54 23.72 29.49
N SER A 249 -8.34 24.38 28.64
CA SER A 249 -8.91 25.72 28.91
C SER A 249 -10.43 25.78 28.74
N ALA A 250 -11.16 24.80 29.27
CA ALA A 250 -12.62 24.81 29.29
C ALA A 250 -13.21 24.38 30.65
N THR A 251 -13.11 25.29 31.62
CA THR A 251 -14.06 25.44 32.74
C THR A 251 -14.11 26.94 32.99
N THR A 252 -15.18 27.69 32.69
CA THR A 252 -16.44 27.75 33.45
C THR A 252 -17.51 28.52 32.63
N SER A 253 -18.77 28.04 32.69
CA SER A 253 -20.08 28.72 32.43
C SER A 253 -20.64 28.97 30.99
N PRO A 254 -21.98 28.81 30.75
CA PRO A 254 -22.67 28.96 29.46
C PRO A 254 -23.54 30.25 29.38
N PRO A 255 -24.39 30.44 28.35
CA PRO A 255 -24.11 30.57 26.92
C PRO A 255 -24.49 31.98 26.42
N ASN A 256 -23.75 32.56 25.49
CA ASN A 256 -24.33 33.60 24.63
C ASN A 256 -23.80 33.50 23.20
N VAL A 257 -24.77 33.35 22.30
CA VAL A 257 -24.64 33.14 20.88
C VAL A 257 -23.92 34.33 20.26
N THR A 258 -22.66 34.14 19.88
CA THR A 258 -22.02 34.98 18.86
C THR A 258 -21.15 34.12 17.95
N HIS A 259 -21.59 34.03 16.70
CA HIS A 259 -20.94 33.32 15.61
C HIS A 259 -19.51 33.85 15.37
N LYS A 260 -18.50 33.26 16.04
CA LYS A 260 -17.10 33.45 15.65
C LYS A 260 -16.77 32.54 14.47
N ARG A 261 -16.64 33.18 13.31
CA ARG A 261 -16.24 32.60 12.02
C ARG A 261 -14.98 31.73 12.20
N ARG A 262 -15.14 30.41 12.04
CA ARG A 262 -14.02 29.48 11.79
C ARG A 262 -13.30 29.93 10.52
N ASN A 263 -12.00 30.16 10.63
CA ASN A 263 -11.12 30.35 9.48
C ASN A 263 -11.33 29.18 8.51
N ARG A 264 -11.78 29.54 7.30
CA ARG A 264 -12.13 28.63 6.23
C ARG A 264 -10.88 27.88 5.78
N TYR A 265 -10.84 26.59 6.10
CA TYR A 265 -10.04 25.62 5.35
C TYR A 265 -10.35 25.81 3.85
N THR A 266 -9.32 25.93 3.03
CA THR A 266 -9.44 25.99 1.58
C THR A 266 -9.98 24.66 1.03
N ARG A 267 -11.32 24.57 1.01
CA ARG A 267 -12.25 24.10 -0.03
C ARG A 267 -11.97 22.90 -0.96
N TYR A 268 -10.89 22.13 -0.82
CA TYR A 268 -10.70 20.90 -1.64
C TYR A 268 -10.95 19.59 -0.88
N TYR A 269 -10.85 19.61 0.45
CA TYR A 269 -11.01 18.42 1.31
C TYR A 269 -12.17 18.57 2.31
N HIS A 270 -13.22 19.32 1.94
CA HIS A 270 -14.44 19.43 2.74
C HIS A 270 -15.51 18.48 2.18
N ASN A 271 -15.63 17.30 2.82
CA ASN A 271 -16.53 16.17 2.52
C ASN A 271 -16.11 15.36 1.28
N LYS A 272 -15.70 14.10 1.37
CA LYS A 272 -16.29 12.98 2.14
C LYS A 272 -15.19 12.01 2.65
N VAL A 273 -15.44 11.38 3.81
CA VAL A 273 -14.81 10.12 4.28
C VAL A 273 -13.35 10.25 4.77
N LEU A 274 -13.19 10.33 6.10
CA LEU A 274 -11.96 9.87 6.78
C LEU A 274 -11.65 8.44 6.30
N PRO A 275 -10.39 8.01 6.17
CA PRO A 275 -10.05 6.69 5.60
C PRO A 275 -10.73 5.48 6.30
N TYR A 276 -11.25 5.67 7.51
CA TYR A 276 -11.92 4.62 8.30
C TYR A 276 -13.43 4.87 8.47
N TYR A 277 -14.02 5.79 7.72
CA TYR A 277 -15.45 6.04 7.80
C TYR A 277 -16.20 4.90 7.12
N LYS A 278 -16.96 4.12 7.92
CA LYS A 278 -17.90 3.12 7.38
C LYS A 278 -19.01 3.84 6.62
N GLU A 279 -19.13 3.60 5.32
CA GLU A 279 -20.39 3.85 4.62
C GLU A 279 -21.48 2.96 5.23
N LYS A 280 -22.65 3.55 5.52
CA LYS A 280 -23.85 2.80 5.91
C LYS A 280 -24.34 2.02 4.69
N VAL A 281 -23.87 0.78 4.55
CA VAL A 281 -24.40 -0.16 3.56
C VAL A 281 -25.25 -1.18 4.31
N ASN A 282 -26.50 -1.39 3.85
CA ASN A 282 -27.37 -2.45 4.36
C ASN A 282 -26.77 -3.80 3.97
N PHE A 283 -26.22 -4.54 4.95
CA PHE A 283 -25.67 -5.87 4.73
C PHE A 283 -26.53 -6.94 5.39
N ASP A 284 -26.67 -8.07 4.70
CA ASP A 284 -27.21 -9.32 5.21
C ASP A 284 -26.42 -9.75 6.48
N VAL A 285 -27.15 -9.86 7.58
CA VAL A 285 -26.65 -10.15 8.93
C VAL A 285 -25.87 -11.47 8.97
N SER A 286 -26.13 -12.40 8.04
CA SER A 286 -25.45 -13.69 7.95
C SER A 286 -23.96 -13.59 7.55
N ALA A 287 -23.54 -12.50 6.90
CA ALA A 287 -22.16 -12.28 6.46
C ALA A 287 -21.29 -11.58 7.52
N CYS A 288 -21.87 -10.88 8.49
CA CYS A 288 -21.15 -10.06 9.48
C CYS A 288 -20.17 -10.87 10.36
N ILE A 289 -20.57 -12.09 10.74
CA ILE A 289 -19.80 -12.93 11.65
C ILE A 289 -18.51 -13.46 11.01
N ARG A 290 -18.48 -13.68 9.69
CA ARG A 290 -17.27 -14.17 8.99
C ARG A 290 -16.15 -13.12 8.90
N TRP A 291 -16.46 -11.83 9.10
CA TRP A 291 -15.54 -10.75 8.74
C TRP A 291 -15.24 -9.73 9.85
N THR A 292 -15.86 -9.85 11.03
CA THR A 292 -15.65 -8.91 12.15
C THR A 292 -14.84 -9.45 13.33
N THR A 293 -14.45 -10.73 13.35
CA THR A 293 -13.73 -11.28 14.50
C THR A 293 -12.19 -11.17 14.36
N CYS A 294 -11.67 -9.95 14.51
CA CYS A 294 -10.33 -9.75 15.06
C CYS A 294 -10.46 -9.20 16.48
N ASN A 295 -10.97 -10.04 17.39
CA ASN A 295 -10.81 -9.85 18.83
C ASN A 295 -9.78 -10.90 19.30
N PHE A 296 -8.53 -10.48 19.49
CA PHE A 296 -7.69 -11.12 20.49
C PHE A 296 -6.90 -10.02 21.23
N LEU A 297 -7.31 -9.86 22.49
CA LEU A 297 -6.63 -9.28 23.66
C LEU A 297 -6.79 -7.81 24.05
N HIS A 298 -7.58 -6.99 23.36
CA HIS A 298 -8.01 -5.72 23.95
C HIS A 298 -9.47 -5.39 23.63
N SER A 299 -10.26 -5.08 24.66
CA SER A 299 -11.64 -4.62 24.53
C SER A 299 -11.68 -3.19 23.99
N GLY A 300 -11.93 -3.06 22.69
CA GLY A 300 -12.09 -1.77 22.02
C GLY A 300 -12.05 -1.92 20.51
N SER A 301 -12.72 -1.03 19.77
CA SER A 301 -12.53 -0.94 18.33
C SER A 301 -11.09 -0.52 18.01
N TRP A 302 -10.56 -0.81 16.83
CA TRP A 302 -9.20 -0.41 16.44
C TRP A 302 -8.93 1.10 16.63
N GLU A 303 -9.97 1.94 16.54
CA GLU A 303 -9.85 3.37 16.81
C GLU A 303 -9.40 3.69 18.24
N SER A 304 -9.73 2.86 19.23
CA SER A 304 -9.30 3.00 20.64
C SER A 304 -7.77 2.88 20.81
N TYR A 305 -7.12 2.19 19.87
CA TYR A 305 -5.66 2.01 19.86
C TYR A 305 -4.97 2.98 18.91
N ARG A 306 -5.69 3.70 18.04
CA ARG A 306 -5.11 4.65 17.07
C ARG A 306 -4.22 5.69 17.74
N ASP A 307 -4.63 6.17 18.91
CA ASP A 307 -3.96 7.25 19.63
C ASP A 307 -2.92 6.71 20.65
N ASN A 308 -2.97 5.39 20.96
CA ASN A 308 -1.98 4.67 21.79
C ASN A 308 -0.94 3.89 20.96
N LEU A 309 -1.19 3.69 19.66
CA LEU A 309 -0.24 3.15 18.69
C LEU A 309 0.75 4.26 18.38
N LEU A 310 1.69 4.44 19.31
CA LEU A 310 2.97 5.07 19.05
C LEU A 310 3.61 4.32 17.89
N PHE A 311 3.37 4.80 16.66
CA PHE A 311 4.18 4.45 15.52
C PHE A 311 5.57 4.99 15.79
N ASN A 312 6.37 4.20 16.51
CA ASN A 312 7.72 4.57 16.81
C ASN A 312 8.51 4.54 15.49
N LEU A 313 8.81 5.74 14.98
CA LEU A 313 9.62 5.93 13.78
C LEU A 313 11.09 5.54 14.01
N ASP A 314 11.48 5.15 15.22
CA ASP A 314 12.80 4.58 15.55
C ASP A 314 13.14 3.35 14.72
N ASN A 315 12.16 2.73 14.05
CA ASN A 315 12.38 1.67 13.08
C ASN A 315 13.11 2.12 11.78
N PHE A 316 13.37 3.41 11.58
CA PHE A 316 14.20 3.96 10.50
C PHE A 316 15.62 4.39 10.94
N SER A 317 16.04 4.11 12.18
CA SER A 317 17.32 4.58 12.73
C SER A 317 18.61 3.78 12.45
N PRO A 318 18.65 2.51 11.98
CA PRO A 318 19.92 1.78 11.93
C PRO A 318 20.84 2.22 10.79
N VAL A 319 20.37 3.06 9.86
CA VAL A 319 21.22 3.68 8.83
C VAL A 319 22.04 4.82 9.42
N GLN A 320 21.54 5.52 10.44
CA GLN A 320 22.26 6.65 11.04
C GLN A 320 23.39 6.17 11.96
N SER A 321 23.18 5.09 12.73
CA SER A 321 24.22 4.48 13.56
C SER A 321 25.37 3.87 12.75
N PHE A 322 25.09 3.39 11.53
CA PHE A 322 26.10 2.88 10.60
C PHE A 322 26.85 4.01 9.87
N LEU A 323 26.19 5.13 9.58
CA LEU A 323 26.83 6.30 8.96
C LEU A 323 27.65 7.12 9.96
N ASP A 324 27.27 7.13 11.24
CA ASP A 324 28.03 7.80 12.30
C ASP A 324 29.23 6.96 12.78
N SER A 325 29.25 5.63 12.57
CA SER A 325 30.42 4.78 12.79
C SER A 325 31.49 4.88 11.69
N LEU A 326 31.22 5.60 10.60
CA LEU A 326 32.11 5.78 9.45
C LEU A 326 32.74 7.20 9.39
N ARG A 327 32.53 8.03 10.41
CA ARG A 327 33.23 9.32 10.51
C ARG A 327 34.64 9.09 11.07
N PRO A 328 35.71 9.53 10.39
CA PRO A 328 37.04 9.52 10.99
C PRO A 328 37.08 10.49 12.16
N HIS A 329 37.69 10.05 13.27
CA HIS A 329 38.05 10.93 14.36
C HIS A 329 39.10 11.93 13.86
N ILE A 330 38.74 13.21 13.86
CA ILE A 330 39.71 14.30 13.70
C ILE A 330 40.42 14.43 15.05
N THR A 331 41.71 14.13 15.06
CA THR A 331 42.71 14.79 15.91
C THR A 331 43.68 15.49 15.00
#